data_AF-A0A5R9NYU5-F1
#
_entry.id   AF-A0A5R9NYU5-F1
#
_cell.length_a   1.000
_cell.length_b   1.000
_cell.length_c   1.000
_cell.angle_alpha   90.00
_cell.angle_beta   90.00
_cell.angle_gamma   90.00
#
_symmetry.space_group_name_H-M   'P 1'
#
loop_
_entity.id
_entity.type
_entity.pdbx_description
1 polymer ?
#
loop_
_entity_poly.entity_id
_entity_poly.type
_entity_poly.pdbx_seq_one_letter_code
_entity_poly.pdbx_strand_id
1 'polypeptide(L)'
;MVSMWRDSPIMPFLFSLLICILVSILGIIIFIGVDSLGIETSPSNGVVVGRSYSPESTSVSYMKVGDVDVPQITTYPESWTAQVALEGSDSIDCPVTKEQYQRLTNGLSVQIMVGAGRLSGSAYCSGISS
;
A
#
# COMPACT_ATOMS: atom_id res chain seq x y z
N MET A 1 -42.71 4.53 21.89
CA MET A 1 -41.28 4.22 22.15
C MET A 1 -40.30 5.16 21.46
N VAL A 2 -40.63 5.80 20.33
CA VAL A 2 -39.72 6.75 19.65
C VAL A 2 -39.55 8.09 20.40
N SER A 3 -40.54 8.53 21.19
CA SER A 3 -40.47 9.83 21.90
C SER A 3 -39.49 9.86 23.08
N MET A 4 -39.08 8.70 23.62
CA MET A 4 -38.21 8.64 24.80
C MET A 4 -36.74 8.97 24.50
N TRP A 5 -36.36 8.96 23.21
CA TRP A 5 -35.01 9.26 22.76
C TRP A 5 -34.76 10.76 22.56
N ARG A 6 -35.82 11.57 22.47
CA ARG A 6 -35.71 12.98 22.09
C ARG A 6 -35.18 13.88 23.22
N ASP A 7 -35.40 13.49 24.48
CA ASP A 7 -35.05 14.31 25.65
C ASP A 7 -33.80 13.80 26.40
N SER A 8 -33.16 12.74 25.91
CA SER A 8 -31.96 12.20 26.56
C SER A 8 -30.74 13.07 26.21
N PRO A 9 -29.99 13.59 27.21
CA PRO A 9 -28.78 14.38 26.99
C PRO A 9 -27.65 13.57 26.34
N ILE A 10 -27.82 12.24 26.23
CA ILE A 10 -26.87 11.32 25.60
C ILE A 10 -26.87 11.46 24.07
N MET A 11 -28.03 11.75 23.46
CA MET A 11 -28.15 11.83 22.00
C MET A 11 -27.29 12.94 21.35
N PRO A 12 -27.25 14.19 21.85
CA PRO A 12 -26.38 15.22 21.28
C PRO A 12 -24.89 14.89 21.46
N PHE A 13 -24.51 14.21 22.54
CA PHE A 13 -23.13 13.75 22.74
C PHE A 13 -22.72 12.72 21.69
N LEU A 14 -23.57 11.71 21.45
CA LEU A 14 -23.33 10.71 20.42
C LEU A 14 -23.28 11.32 19.01
N PHE A 15 -24.14 12.29 18.71
CA PHE A 15 -24.13 13.00 17.44
C PHE A 15 -22.85 13.82 17.24
N SER A 16 -22.42 14.54 18.27
CA SER A 16 -21.15 15.29 18.27
C SER A 16 -19.96 14.35 18.05
N LEU A 17 -19.91 13.24 18.77
CA LEU A 17 -18.87 12.22 18.60
C LEU A 17 -18.85 11.66 17.17
N LEU A 18 -20.01 11.33 16.61
CA LEU A 18 -20.14 10.84 15.23
C LEU A 18 -19.60 11.87 14.22
N ILE A 19 -19.95 13.15 14.40
CA ILE A 19 -19.44 14.24 13.54
C ILE A 19 -17.92 14.34 13.64
N CYS A 20 -17.35 14.29 14.86
CA CYS A 20 -15.90 14.31 15.05
C CYS A 20 -15.20 13.14 14.33
N ILE A 21 -15.78 11.94 14.39
CA ILE A 21 -15.26 10.75 13.70
C ILE A 21 -15.30 10.95 12.19
N LEU A 22 -16.44 11.41 11.65
CA LEU A 22 -16.59 11.66 10.21
C LEU A 22 -15.60 12.71 9.69
N VAL A 23 -15.40 13.81 10.42
CA VAL A 23 -14.43 14.85 10.06
C VAL A 23 -13.01 14.31 10.10
N SER A 24 -12.67 13.48 11.09
CA SER A 24 -11.35 12.85 11.19
C SER A 24 -11.08 11.90 10.02
N ILE A 25 -12.07 11.07 9.64
CA ILE A 25 -11.97 10.18 8.48
C ILE A 25 -11.77 10.99 7.19
N LEU A 26 -12.55 12.06 7.00
CA LEU A 26 -12.40 12.93 5.84
C LEU A 26 -11.01 13.57 5.78
N GLY A 27 -10.48 14.01 6.92
CA GLY A 27 -9.13 14.53 7.04
C GLY A 27 -8.06 13.51 6.64
N ILE A 28 -8.18 12.26 7.06
CA ILE A 28 -7.27 11.17 6.68
C ILE A 28 -7.33 10.90 5.17
N ILE A 29 -8.52 10.86 4.58
CA ILE A 29 -8.69 10.64 3.13
C ILE A 29 -8.01 11.77 2.34
N ILE A 30 -8.23 13.03 2.72
CA ILE A 30 -7.59 14.19 2.08
C ILE A 30 -6.08 14.11 2.24
N PHE A 31 -5.58 13.74 3.43
CA PHE A 31 -4.15 13.58 3.70
C PHE A 31 -3.52 12.53 2.77
N ILE A 32 -4.11 11.34 2.66
CA ILE A 32 -3.61 10.27 1.77
C ILE A 32 -3.65 10.71 0.30
N GLY A 33 -4.71 11.41 -0.11
CA GLY A 33 -4.84 11.93 -1.47
C GLY A 33 -3.75 12.95 -1.79
N VAL A 34 -3.47 13.90 -0.88
CA VAL A 34 -2.41 14.89 -1.06
C VAL A 34 -1.01 14.26 -0.99
N ASP A 35 -0.83 13.23 -0.16
CA ASP A 35 0.45 12.53 -0.02
C ASP A 35 0.84 11.80 -1.31
N SER A 36 -0.14 11.24 -2.03
CA SER A 36 0.05 10.40 -3.22
C SER A 36 0.04 11.14 -4.56
N LEU A 37 -0.52 12.35 -4.62
CA LEU A 37 -0.62 13.11 -5.88
C LEU A 37 0.67 13.86 -6.22
N GLY A 38 1.18 13.62 -7.43
CA GLY A 38 2.29 14.39 -8.00
C GLY A 38 3.64 14.12 -7.35
N ILE A 39 3.86 12.91 -6.81
CA ILE A 39 5.19 12.52 -6.32
C ILE A 39 6.14 12.44 -7.51
N GLU A 40 7.09 13.36 -7.55
CA GLU A 40 8.20 13.32 -8.50
C GLU A 40 9.12 12.17 -8.10
N THR A 41 9.31 11.23 -9.02
CA THR A 41 10.30 10.17 -8.84
C THR A 41 11.64 10.69 -9.31
N SER A 42 12.66 10.54 -8.46
CA SER A 42 14.02 10.94 -8.78
C SER A 42 14.86 9.71 -9.11
N PRO A 43 15.72 9.77 -10.14
CA PRO A 43 16.67 8.70 -10.40
C PRO A 43 17.69 8.64 -9.27
N SER A 44 17.88 7.46 -8.69
CA SER A 44 18.89 7.20 -7.68
C SER A 44 19.66 5.93 -8.02
N ASN A 45 20.95 5.93 -7.71
CA ASN A 45 21.77 4.73 -7.88
C ASN A 45 21.64 3.86 -6.63
N GLY A 46 21.57 2.55 -6.84
CA GLY A 46 21.54 1.58 -5.76
C GLY A 46 22.19 0.26 -6.17
N VAL A 47 22.35 -0.63 -5.21
CA VAL A 47 22.92 -1.96 -5.42
C VAL A 47 21.87 -3.02 -5.11
N VAL A 48 21.69 -3.97 -6.02
CA VAL A 48 20.79 -5.10 -5.79
C VAL A 48 21.36 -5.96 -4.66
N VAL A 49 20.64 -6.07 -3.55
CA VAL A 49 21.06 -6.92 -2.41
C VAL A 49 20.33 -8.25 -2.40
N GLY A 50 19.14 -8.30 -2.98
CA GLY A 50 18.29 -9.49 -2.97
C GLY A 50 17.30 -9.52 -4.12
N ARG A 51 16.71 -10.69 -4.32
CA ARG A 51 15.69 -10.95 -5.33
C ARG A 51 14.68 -11.93 -4.76
N SER A 52 13.41 -11.65 -4.96
CA SER A 52 12.30 -12.49 -4.52
C SER A 52 11.35 -12.76 -5.68
N TYR A 53 10.86 -14.00 -5.74
CA TYR A 53 9.84 -14.43 -6.68
C TYR A 53 8.68 -15.02 -5.90
N SER A 54 7.48 -14.47 -6.12
CA SER A 54 6.24 -15.07 -5.63
C SER A 54 5.53 -15.72 -6.81
N PRO A 55 5.36 -17.05 -6.82
CA PRO A 55 4.60 -17.72 -7.86
C PRO A 55 3.13 -17.32 -7.82
N GLU A 56 2.45 -17.49 -8.94
CA GLU A 56 0.99 -17.37 -9.00
C GLU A 56 0.35 -18.33 -7.99
N SER A 57 -0.62 -17.84 -7.23
CA SER A 57 -1.33 -18.65 -6.25
C SER A 57 -2.80 -18.26 -6.18
N THR A 58 -3.65 -19.21 -5.81
CA THR A 58 -5.08 -18.99 -5.63
C THR A 58 -5.46 -19.40 -4.24
N SER A 59 -6.07 -18.48 -3.49
CA SER A 59 -6.67 -18.78 -2.19
C SER A 59 -8.19 -18.84 -2.31
N VAL A 60 -8.80 -19.87 -1.74
CA VAL A 60 -10.25 -19.98 -1.61
C VAL A 60 -10.61 -19.68 -0.16
N SER A 61 -11.37 -18.61 0.04
CA SER A 61 -12.00 -18.29 1.33
C SER A 61 -13.51 -18.46 1.21
N TYR A 62 -14.21 -18.70 2.32
CA TYR A 62 -15.67 -18.80 2.32
C TYR A 62 -16.26 -17.57 2.99
N MET A 63 -17.22 -16.93 2.32
CA MET A 63 -17.99 -15.81 2.86
C MET A 63 -19.43 -16.28 3.12
N LYS A 64 -19.98 -15.93 4.28
CA LYS A 64 -21.40 -16.15 4.57
C LYS A 64 -22.27 -15.10 3.88
N VAL A 65 -23.24 -15.57 3.10
CA VAL A 65 -24.31 -14.73 2.51
C VAL A 65 -25.65 -15.30 2.99
N GLY A 66 -26.16 -14.77 4.10
CA GLY A 66 -27.23 -15.41 4.86
C GLY A 66 -26.73 -16.69 5.54
N ASP A 67 -27.46 -17.80 5.35
CA ASP A 67 -27.12 -19.13 5.89
C ASP A 67 -26.32 -20.01 4.92
N VAL A 68 -25.91 -19.47 3.77
CA VAL A 68 -25.15 -20.20 2.74
C VAL A 68 -23.69 -19.74 2.75
N ASP A 69 -22.76 -20.69 2.71
CA ASP A 69 -21.33 -20.42 2.55
C ASP A 69 -21.00 -20.35 1.04
N VAL A 70 -20.57 -19.16 0.58
CA VAL A 70 -20.21 -18.92 -0.81
C VAL A 70 -18.69 -18.90 -0.94
N PRO A 71 -18.08 -19.68 -1.85
CA PRO A 71 -16.64 -19.63 -2.08
C PRO A 71 -16.26 -18.31 -2.77
N GLN A 72 -15.30 -17.60 -2.18
CA GLN A 72 -14.61 -16.46 -2.74
C GLN A 72 -13.22 -16.91 -3.19
N ILE A 73 -12.98 -16.83 -4.49
CA ILE A 73 -11.71 -17.19 -5.12
C ILE A 73 -10.90 -15.91 -5.27
N THR A 74 -9.72 -15.86 -4.65
CA THR A 74 -8.77 -14.76 -4.81
C THR A 74 -7.53 -15.29 -5.51
N THR A 75 -7.24 -14.75 -6.69
CA THR A 75 -6.05 -15.09 -7.47
C THR A 75 -4.98 -14.02 -7.25
N TYR A 76 -3.79 -14.45 -6.86
CA TYR A 76 -2.59 -13.62 -6.74
C TYR A 76 -1.70 -13.88 -7.95
N PRO A 77 -1.49 -12.88 -8.83
CA PRO A 77 -0.63 -13.05 -9.99
C PRO A 77 0.82 -13.31 -9.55
N GLU A 78 1.60 -13.92 -10.43
CA GLU A 78 3.03 -14.02 -10.20
C GLU A 78 3.67 -12.62 -10.11
N SER A 79 4.65 -12.48 -9.22
CA SER A 79 5.36 -11.22 -9.03
C SER A 79 6.85 -11.43 -8.79
N TRP A 80 7.64 -10.49 -9.31
CA TRP A 80 9.09 -10.46 -9.16
C TRP A 80 9.48 -9.14 -8.50
N THR A 81 10.30 -9.25 -7.46
CA THR A 81 10.78 -8.11 -6.69
C THR A 81 12.29 -8.19 -6.56
N ALA A 82 12.94 -7.04 -6.68
CA ALA A 82 14.35 -6.86 -6.42
C ALA A 82 14.51 -5.95 -5.20
N GLN A 83 15.32 -6.36 -4.23
CA GLN A 83 15.70 -5.53 -3.11
C GLN A 83 16.92 -4.71 -3.48
N VAL A 84 16.80 -3.40 -3.43
CA VAL A 84 17.85 -2.46 -3.80
C VAL A 84 18.25 -1.64 -2.58
N ALA A 85 19.52 -1.71 -2.19
CA ALA A 85 20.09 -0.86 -1.17
C ALA A 85 20.55 0.46 -1.79
N LEU A 86 20.09 1.56 -1.21
CA LEU A 86 20.50 2.92 -1.54
C LEU A 86 21.64 3.33 -0.60
N GLU A 87 22.52 4.22 -1.06
CA GLU A 87 23.61 4.71 -0.22
C GLU A 87 23.06 5.45 1.00
N GLY A 88 23.28 4.91 2.20
CA GLY A 88 22.85 5.52 3.46
C GLY A 88 21.38 5.27 3.86
N SER A 89 20.67 4.35 3.20
CA SER A 89 19.28 3.98 3.52
C SER A 89 19.11 2.46 3.61
N ASP A 90 18.03 2.03 4.26
CA ASP A 90 17.56 0.65 4.20
C ASP A 90 17.20 0.24 2.76
N SER A 91 17.20 -1.06 2.50
CA SER A 91 16.82 -1.62 1.20
C SER A 91 15.34 -1.41 0.91
N ILE A 92 15.03 -1.09 -0.34
CA ILE A 92 13.66 -0.92 -0.83
C ILE A 92 13.31 -2.06 -1.77
N ASP A 93 12.09 -2.57 -1.65
CA ASP A 93 11.52 -3.54 -2.59
C ASP A 93 11.07 -2.83 -3.88
N CYS A 94 11.68 -3.21 -5.00
CA CYS A 94 11.35 -2.72 -6.33
C CYS A 94 10.61 -3.81 -7.13
N PRO A 95 9.38 -3.56 -7.61
CA PRO A 95 8.74 -4.46 -8.56
C PRO A 95 9.50 -4.42 -9.90
N VAL A 96 9.72 -5.59 -10.49
CA VAL A 96 10.46 -5.75 -11.75
C VAL A 96 9.75 -6.71 -12.69
N THR A 97 10.02 -6.59 -14.00
CA THR A 97 9.56 -7.60 -14.95
C THR A 97 10.40 -8.88 -14.84
N LYS A 98 9.89 -9.98 -15.39
CA LYS A 98 10.60 -11.25 -15.47
C LYS A 98 11.94 -11.12 -16.19
N GLU A 99 11.98 -10.36 -17.28
CA GLU A 99 13.19 -10.13 -18.09
C GLU A 99 14.23 -9.33 -17.30
N GLN A 100 13.79 -8.31 -16.56
CA GLN A 100 14.66 -7.54 -15.66
C GLN A 100 15.18 -8.44 -14.55
N TYR A 101 14.31 -9.20 -13.87
CA TYR A 101 14.67 -10.10 -12.78
C TYR A 101 15.79 -11.09 -13.17
N GLN A 102 15.73 -11.63 -14.39
CA GLN A 102 16.74 -12.56 -14.91
C GLN A 102 18.10 -11.89 -15.18
N ARG A 103 18.12 -10.60 -15.51
CA ARG A 103 19.35 -9.82 -15.75
C ARG A 103 19.97 -9.29 -14.45
N LEU A 104 19.16 -9.05 -13.43
CA LEU A 104 19.63 -8.56 -12.14
C LEU A 104 20.44 -9.64 -11.41
N THR A 105 21.55 -9.25 -10.80
CA THR A 105 22.38 -10.10 -9.95
C THR A 105 22.68 -9.36 -8.66
N ASN A 106 22.78 -10.07 -7.54
CA ASN A 106 23.15 -9.44 -6.27
C ASN A 106 24.55 -8.79 -6.41
N GLY A 107 24.71 -7.56 -5.93
CA GLY A 107 25.90 -6.72 -6.11
C GLY A 107 25.89 -5.85 -7.37
N LEU A 108 24.91 -6.03 -8.28
CA LEU A 108 24.80 -5.19 -9.48
C LEU A 108 24.36 -3.78 -9.11
N SER A 109 25.10 -2.78 -9.60
CA SER A 109 24.68 -1.37 -9.50
C SER A 109 23.63 -1.08 -10.56
N VAL A 110 22.51 -0.50 -10.13
CA VAL A 110 21.36 -0.17 -10.99
C VAL A 110 20.86 1.24 -10.69
N GLN A 111 20.25 1.88 -11.68
CA GLN A 111 19.53 3.13 -11.48
C GLN A 111 18.06 2.80 -11.24
N ILE A 112 17.51 3.26 -10.12
CA ILE A 112 16.11 3.09 -9.77
C ILE A 112 15.42 4.43 -9.68
N MET A 113 14.12 4.44 -9.97
CA MET A 113 13.28 5.62 -9.79
C MET A 113 12.65 5.54 -8.40
N VAL A 114 13.08 6.42 -7.50
CA VAL A 114 12.61 6.47 -6.12
C VAL A 114 11.67 7.64 -5.97
N GLY A 115 10.46 7.37 -5.49
CA GLY A 115 9.54 8.39 -5.00
C GLY A 115 9.55 8.42 -3.48
N ALA A 116 9.25 9.56 -2.89
CA ALA A 116 8.99 9.67 -1.45
C ALA A 116 7.61 10.31 -1.24
N GLY A 117 6.80 9.74 -0.36
CA GLY A 117 5.54 10.38 0.05
C GLY A 117 5.81 11.76 0.63
N ARG A 118 5.05 12.79 0.22
CA ARG A 118 5.30 14.20 0.60
C ARG A 118 5.17 14.45 2.11
N LEU A 119 4.33 13.68 2.77
CA LEU A 119 3.97 13.79 4.18
C LEU A 119 4.43 12.57 4.98
N SER A 120 4.39 11.37 4.39
CA SER A 120 4.85 10.14 5.04
C SER A 120 6.37 9.96 5.00
N GLY A 121 7.05 10.53 3.99
CA GLY A 121 8.49 10.36 3.77
C GLY A 121 8.90 8.92 3.43
N SER A 122 7.94 8.00 3.24
CA SER A 122 8.22 6.63 2.89
C SER A 122 8.75 6.57 1.46
N ALA A 123 9.95 6.03 1.31
CA ALA A 123 10.54 5.80 0.01
C ALA A 123 9.90 4.57 -0.64
N TYR A 124 9.50 4.70 -1.90
CA TYR A 124 9.01 3.58 -2.69
C TYR A 124 9.67 3.59 -4.06
N CYS A 125 9.82 2.40 -4.62
CA CYS A 125 10.45 2.22 -5.92
C CYS A 125 9.37 2.13 -7.00
N SER A 126 9.43 3.02 -8.00
CA SER A 126 8.50 2.99 -9.13
C SER A 126 9.00 2.18 -10.32
N GLY A 127 10.28 1.82 -10.34
CA GLY A 127 10.86 0.99 -11.39
C GLY A 127 12.39 0.99 -11.42
N ILE A 128 12.96 0.01 -12.11
CA ILE A 128 14.40 -0.12 -12.35
C ILE A 128 14.71 0.18 -13.81
N SER A 129 15.63 1.11 -14.05
CA SER A 129 16.23 1.39 -15.34
C SER A 129 17.59 0.70 -15.40
N SER A 130 17.67 -0.42 -16.14
CA SER A 130 18.91 -1.16 -16.41
C SER A 130 19.49 -0.83 -17.78
#